data_AF-A0A972C665-F1
#
_entry.id   AF-A0A972C665-F1
#
_cell.length_a   1.000
_cell.length_b   1.000
_cell.length_c   1.000
_cell.angle_alpha   90.00
_cell.angle_beta   90.00
_cell.angle_gamma   90.00
#
_symmetry.space_group_name_H-M   'P 1'
#
loop_
_entity.id
_entity.type
_entity.pdbx_description
1 polymer ?
#
loop_
_entity_poly.entity_id
_entity_poly.type
_entity_poly.pdbx_seq_one_letter_code
_entity_poly.pdbx_strand_id
1 'polypeptide(L)'
;YVIGHCSLREDIRIFKLARIEKIKVLSESYHIPLNFSITSYMQNTLDLINPGKEYNVEIRFFHPASVWVSEKIWLPTQKIVWLKDDSIIFRAKVNGLTDIKRWVLGYGSLAKALKPKDLVDKLKMEIETMAGTYG
;
A
#
# COMPACT_ATOMS: atom_id res chain seq x y z
N TYR A 1 2.94 -5.92 14.24
CA TYR A 1 1.50 -6.26 14.35
C TYR A 1 1.40 -7.56 15.14
N VAL A 2 0.31 -7.80 15.84
CA VAL A 2 0.02 -9.08 16.53
C VAL A 2 -1.16 -9.74 15.84
N ILE A 3 -1.08 -11.04 15.59
CA ILE A 3 -2.18 -11.84 15.03
C ILE A 3 -2.69 -12.74 16.14
N GLY A 4 -4.00 -12.74 16.36
CA GLY A 4 -4.60 -13.58 17.39
C GLY A 4 -6.11 -13.72 17.23
N HIS A 5 -6.66 -14.74 17.88
CA HIS A 5 -8.10 -14.91 17.99
C HIS A 5 -8.70 -13.81 18.87
N CYS A 6 -9.68 -13.08 18.34
CA CYS A 6 -10.39 -12.06 19.07
C CYS A 6 -11.70 -12.64 19.60
N SER A 7 -11.76 -13.02 20.88
CA SER A 7 -12.98 -13.60 21.48
C SER A 7 -14.20 -12.68 21.41
N LEU A 8 -14.02 -11.35 21.34
CA LEU A 8 -15.14 -10.41 21.16
C LEU A 8 -15.81 -10.55 19.79
N ARG A 9 -15.05 -10.96 18.77
CA ARG A 9 -15.51 -11.05 17.38
C ARG A 9 -15.56 -12.48 16.86
N GLU A 10 -15.18 -13.45 17.69
CA GLU A 10 -15.08 -14.89 17.36
C GLU A 10 -14.36 -15.13 16.02
N ASP A 11 -13.26 -14.39 15.79
CA ASP A 11 -12.51 -14.43 14.54
C ASP A 11 -11.03 -14.03 14.76
N ILE A 12 -10.16 -14.46 13.86
CA ILE A 12 -8.74 -14.12 13.85
C ILE A 12 -8.57 -12.69 13.32
N ARG A 13 -7.80 -11.87 14.04
CA ARG A 13 -7.60 -10.46 13.73
C ARG A 13 -6.13 -10.04 13.83
N ILE A 14 -5.80 -8.99 13.09
CA ILE A 14 -4.50 -8.33 13.13
C ILE A 14 -4.62 -7.03 13.94
N PHE A 15 -3.81 -6.90 14.98
CA PHE A 15 -3.72 -5.73 15.85
C PHE A 15 -2.43 -4.95 15.59
N LYS A 16 -2.54 -3.63 15.48
CA LYS A 16 -1.36 -2.74 15.45
C LYS A 16 -0.77 -2.67 16.84
N LEU A 17 0.51 -3.04 17.00
CA LEU A 17 1.24 -2.94 18.27
C LEU A 17 1.13 -1.54 18.89
N ALA A 18 1.28 -0.50 18.05
CA ALA A 18 1.18 0.90 18.48
C ALA A 18 -0.22 1.34 18.97
N ARG A 19 -1.25 0.51 18.83
CA ARG A 19 -2.62 0.77 19.33
C ARG A 19 -2.98 -0.06 20.56
N ILE A 20 -2.04 -0.82 21.11
CA ILE A 20 -2.27 -1.64 22.29
C ILE A 20 -1.90 -0.81 23.52
N GLU A 21 -2.89 -0.46 24.34
CA GLU A 21 -2.67 0.33 25.56
C GLU A 21 -2.14 -0.52 26.72
N LYS A 22 -2.60 -1.78 26.83
CA LYS A 22 -2.25 -2.67 27.93
C LYS A 22 -2.24 -4.13 27.50
N ILE A 23 -1.29 -4.89 28.03
CA ILE A 23 -1.18 -6.34 27.85
C ILE A 23 -1.13 -6.98 29.23
N LYS A 24 -1.86 -8.09 29.41
CA LYS A 24 -1.82 -8.92 30.62
C LYS A 24 -1.67 -10.37 30.22
N VAL A 25 -0.65 -11.04 30.75
CA VAL A 25 -0.48 -12.49 30.60
C VAL A 25 -1.44 -13.18 31.56
N LEU A 26 -2.20 -14.15 31.05
CA LEU A 26 -3.11 -14.97 31.84
C LEU A 26 -2.41 -16.30 32.19
N SER A 27 -2.89 -16.94 33.26
CA SER A 27 -2.48 -18.31 33.63
C SER A 27 -3.08 -19.37 32.71
N GLU A 28 -4.11 -19.02 31.95
CA GLU A 28 -4.79 -19.88 30.99
C GLU A 28 -3.92 -20.10 29.74
N SER A 29 -3.88 -21.34 29.27
CA SER A 29 -3.18 -21.71 28.05
C SER A 29 -4.16 -21.78 26.87
N TYR A 30 -3.78 -21.19 25.74
CA TYR A 30 -4.52 -21.27 24.48
C TYR A 30 -3.79 -22.19 23.50
N HIS A 31 -4.56 -22.99 22.75
CA HIS A 31 -4.03 -23.86 21.70
C HIS A 31 -4.31 -23.23 20.34
N ILE A 32 -3.25 -22.97 19.57
CA ILE A 32 -3.39 -22.52 18.20
C ILE A 32 -3.95 -23.71 17.37
N PRO A 33 -5.03 -23.52 16.61
CA PRO A 33 -5.60 -24.59 15.79
C PRO A 33 -4.54 -25.18 14.83
N LEU A 34 -4.49 -26.51 14.70
CA LEU A 34 -3.52 -27.21 13.84
C LEU A 34 -3.59 -26.78 12.36
N ASN A 35 -4.76 -26.34 11.92
CA ASN A 35 -5.01 -25.85 10.56
C ASN A 35 -4.70 -24.35 10.39
N PHE A 36 -4.26 -23.64 11.43
CA PHE A 36 -3.91 -22.24 11.32
C PHE A 36 -2.49 -22.08 10.79
N SER A 37 -2.37 -21.57 9.56
CA SER A 37 -1.10 -21.16 8.96
C SER A 37 -1.03 -19.63 8.97
N ILE A 38 -0.06 -19.07 9.70
CA ILE A 38 0.15 -17.61 9.72
C ILE A 38 0.50 -17.09 8.33
N THR A 39 1.24 -17.87 7.54
CA THR A 39 1.61 -17.51 6.16
C THR A 39 0.39 -17.42 5.25
N SER A 40 -0.48 -18.43 5.31
CA SER A 40 -1.72 -18.46 4.52
C SER A 40 -2.70 -17.38 4.99
N TYR A 41 -2.81 -17.18 6.31
CA TYR A 41 -3.63 -16.11 6.87
C TYR A 41 -3.09 -14.74 6.46
N MET A 42 -1.78 -14.48 6.48
CA MET A 42 -1.23 -13.20 6.06
C MET A 42 -1.39 -12.94 4.56
N GLN A 43 -1.27 -13.96 3.70
CA GLN A 43 -1.61 -13.85 2.27
C GLN A 43 -3.07 -13.44 2.10
N ASN A 44 -3.99 -14.22 2.68
CA ASN A 44 -5.42 -13.93 2.61
C ASN A 44 -5.79 -12.61 3.30
N THR A 45 -5.08 -12.19 4.34
CA THR A 45 -5.42 -10.97 5.09
C THR A 45 -4.84 -9.72 4.44
N LEU A 46 -3.72 -9.81 3.72
CA LEU A 46 -3.33 -8.75 2.79
C LEU A 46 -4.37 -8.57 1.69
N ASP A 47 -4.93 -9.69 1.20
CA ASP A 47 -6.04 -9.69 0.23
C ASP A 47 -7.39 -9.28 0.84
N LEU A 48 -7.62 -9.46 2.15
CA LEU A 48 -8.85 -9.05 2.85
C LEU A 48 -8.78 -7.63 3.45
N ILE A 49 -7.59 -7.13 3.79
CA ILE A 49 -7.35 -5.74 4.23
C ILE A 49 -7.36 -4.80 3.02
N ASN A 50 -6.87 -5.29 1.88
CA ASN A 50 -7.07 -4.69 0.57
C ASN A 50 -7.79 -5.70 -0.35
N PRO A 51 -9.12 -5.89 -0.19
CA PRO A 51 -9.93 -6.52 -1.22
C PRO A 51 -10.11 -5.48 -2.33
N GLY A 52 -8.99 -5.10 -2.92
CA GLY A 52 -8.89 -4.12 -3.96
C GLY A 52 -8.87 -4.87 -5.27
N LYS A 53 -9.67 -4.40 -6.22
CA LYS A 53 -9.44 -4.69 -7.64
C LYS A 53 -7.95 -4.55 -7.94
N GLU A 54 -7.36 -5.54 -8.62
CA GLU A 54 -5.98 -5.42 -9.10
C GLU A 54 -5.94 -4.35 -10.19
N TYR A 55 -5.00 -3.43 -10.09
CA TYR A 55 -4.75 -2.41 -11.09
C TYR A 55 -3.33 -2.52 -11.63
N ASN A 56 -3.19 -2.37 -12.95
CA ASN A 56 -1.91 -2.10 -13.57
C ASN A 56 -1.71 -0.59 -13.59
N VAL A 57 -0.74 -0.10 -12.83
CA VAL A 57 -0.39 1.32 -12.75
C VAL A 57 0.77 1.64 -13.67
N GLU A 58 0.76 2.85 -14.22
CA GLU A 58 1.85 3.41 -15.00
C GLU A 58 2.07 4.85 -14.54
N ILE A 59 3.27 5.15 -14.05
CA ILE A 59 3.62 6.45 -13.45
C ILE A 59 4.93 6.90 -14.08
N ARG A 60 4.99 8.14 -14.54
CA ARG A 60 6.24 8.78 -14.95
C ARG A 60 6.84 9.52 -13.77
N PHE A 61 8.09 9.23 -13.46
CA PHE A 61 8.88 10.00 -12.49
C PHE A 61 9.92 10.82 -13.22
N PHE A 62 9.94 12.12 -12.94
CA PHE A 62 10.90 13.07 -13.51
C PHE A 62 12.15 13.15 -12.65
N HIS A 63 13.27 13.59 -13.23
CA HIS A 63 14.47 13.91 -12.45
C HIS A 63 14.17 15.00 -11.40
N PRO A 64 14.67 14.89 -10.15
CA PRO A 64 15.59 13.87 -9.62
C PRO A 64 14.91 12.60 -9.08
N ALA A 65 13.58 12.56 -8.99
CA ALA A 65 12.85 11.42 -8.42
C ALA A 65 13.07 10.10 -9.18
N SER A 66 13.32 10.17 -10.49
CA SER A 66 13.64 9.02 -11.32
C SER A 66 14.81 8.19 -10.78
N VAL A 67 15.85 8.85 -10.24
CA VAL A 67 17.02 8.19 -9.65
C VAL A 67 16.61 7.37 -8.43
N TRP A 68 16.03 8.01 -7.41
CA TRP A 68 15.67 7.35 -6.15
C TRP A 68 14.62 6.24 -6.31
N VAL A 69 13.68 6.41 -7.24
CA VAL A 69 12.66 5.40 -7.52
C VAL A 69 13.28 4.19 -8.21
N SER A 70 14.27 4.41 -9.08
CA SER A 70 14.93 3.33 -9.84
C SER A 70 15.87 2.46 -9.00
N GLU A 71 16.45 3.00 -7.93
CA GLU A 71 17.41 2.32 -7.06
C GLU A 71 16.77 1.25 -6.15
N LYS A 72 15.44 1.28 -5.97
CA LYS A 72 14.74 0.45 -5.00
C LYS A 72 13.71 -0.46 -5.65
N ILE A 73 13.55 -1.65 -5.08
CA ILE A 73 12.43 -2.54 -5.35
C ILE A 73 11.31 -2.20 -4.36
N TRP A 74 10.29 -1.49 -4.84
CA TRP A 74 9.08 -1.12 -4.12
C TRP A 74 8.01 -2.20 -4.19
N LEU A 75 7.86 -2.85 -5.35
CA LEU A 75 6.88 -3.90 -5.59
C LEU A 75 7.53 -5.07 -6.34
N PRO A 76 7.18 -6.33 -6.01
CA PRO A 76 7.70 -7.50 -6.70
C PRO A 76 7.41 -7.51 -8.20
N THR A 77 6.32 -6.87 -8.62
CA THR A 77 5.85 -6.81 -10.01
C THR A 77 6.36 -5.59 -10.76
N GLN A 78 7.21 -4.76 -10.15
CA GLN A 78 7.62 -3.51 -10.76
C GLN A 78 8.51 -3.72 -11.99
N LYS A 79 8.34 -2.84 -12.96
CA LYS A 79 9.19 -2.71 -14.14
C LYS A 79 9.49 -1.24 -14.37
N ILE A 80 10.73 -0.93 -14.71
CA ILE A 80 11.21 0.42 -14.95
C ILE A 80 11.71 0.52 -16.39
N VAL A 81 11.33 1.59 -17.08
CA VAL A 81 11.84 1.94 -18.42
C VAL A 81 12.40 3.34 -18.37
N TRP A 82 13.67 3.50 -18.70
CA TRP A 82 14.33 4.80 -18.81
C TRP A 82 13.94 5.52 -20.11
N LEU A 83 13.71 6.82 -20.00
CA LEU A 83 13.45 7.72 -21.11
C LEU A 83 14.68 8.60 -21.39
N LYS A 84 14.71 9.24 -22.57
CA LYS A 84 15.86 10.05 -23.02
C LYS A 84 16.07 11.34 -22.22
N ASP A 85 15.10 11.75 -21.42
CA ASP A 85 15.10 12.99 -20.64
C ASP A 85 15.38 12.75 -19.15
N ASP A 86 16.09 11.66 -18.82
CA ASP A 86 16.39 11.21 -17.47
C ASP A 86 15.16 10.92 -16.59
N SER A 87 13.97 10.86 -17.18
CA SER A 87 12.75 10.39 -16.53
C SER A 87 12.59 8.88 -16.69
N ILE A 88 11.79 8.27 -15.83
CA ILE A 88 11.45 6.85 -15.90
C ILE A 88 9.94 6.64 -16.01
N ILE A 89 9.56 5.55 -16.67
CA ILE A 89 8.22 4.97 -16.58
C ILE A 89 8.28 3.79 -15.62
N PHE A 90 7.59 3.93 -14.48
CA PHE A 90 7.36 2.87 -13.51
C PHE A 90 6.03 2.17 -13.82
N ARG A 91 6.06 0.84 -13.93
CA ARG A 91 4.87 -0.01 -14.11
C ARG A 91 4.82 -1.06 -13.03
N ALA A 92 3.68 -1.26 -12.41
CA ALA A 92 3.50 -2.32 -11.41
C ALA A 92 2.04 -2.76 -11.31
N LYS A 93 1.83 -3.91 -10.67
CA LYS A 93 0.51 -4.36 -10.21
C LYS A 93 0.32 -3.97 -8.76
N VAL A 94 -0.83 -3.39 -8.45
CA VAL A 94 -1.21 -2.97 -7.09
C VAL A 94 -2.63 -3.42 -6.76
N ASN A 95 -2.87 -3.74 -5.49
CA ASN A 95 -4.19 -4.04 -4.95
C ASN A 95 -4.82 -2.75 -4.42
N GLY A 96 -5.79 -2.22 -5.16
CA GLY A 96 -6.37 -0.90 -4.86
C GLY A 96 -5.46 0.28 -5.21
N LEU A 97 -6.05 1.48 -5.17
CA LEU A 97 -5.37 2.72 -5.60
C LEU A 97 -5.00 3.67 -4.45
N THR A 98 -5.39 3.37 -3.21
CA THR A 98 -5.20 4.29 -2.08
C THR A 98 -3.73 4.51 -1.75
N ASP A 99 -2.96 3.43 -1.60
CA ASP A 99 -1.54 3.53 -1.21
C ASP A 99 -0.69 4.10 -2.34
N ILE A 100 -0.93 3.67 -3.58
CA ILE A 100 -0.21 4.21 -4.74
C ILE A 100 -0.55 5.70 -4.96
N LYS A 101 -1.79 6.15 -4.70
CA LYS A 101 -2.16 7.58 -4.72
C LYS A 101 -1.30 8.37 -3.73
N ARG A 102 -1.24 7.92 -2.47
CA ARG A 102 -0.45 8.58 -1.42
C ARG A 102 1.04 8.64 -1.77
N TRP A 103 1.58 7.54 -2.30
CA TRP A 103 2.97 7.49 -2.72
C TRP A 103 3.27 8.49 -3.84
N VAL A 104 2.42 8.55 -4.88
CA VAL A 104 2.57 9.52 -5.98
C VAL A 104 2.50 10.96 -5.48
N LEU A 105 1.54 11.29 -4.61
CA LEU A 105 1.41 12.63 -4.03
C LEU A 105 2.64 13.05 -3.21
N GLY A 106 3.31 12.10 -2.55
CA GLY A 106 4.54 12.35 -1.79
C GLY A 106 5.69 12.90 -2.63
N TYR A 107 5.69 12.66 -3.95
CA TYR A 107 6.66 13.23 -4.88
C TYR A 107 6.24 14.57 -5.50
N GLY A 108 4.99 15.01 -5.26
CA GLY A 108 4.46 16.24 -5.82
C GLY A 108 4.59 16.30 -7.35
N SER A 109 5.11 17.42 -7.86
CA SER A 109 5.30 17.66 -9.31
C SER A 109 6.34 16.75 -9.98
N LEU A 110 7.14 15.99 -9.21
CA LEU A 110 8.13 15.06 -9.75
C LEU A 110 7.52 13.72 -10.19
N ALA A 111 6.22 13.51 -9.99
CA ALA A 111 5.52 12.32 -10.42
C ALA A 111 4.24 12.65 -11.20
N LYS A 112 3.98 11.89 -12.26
CA LYS A 112 2.75 11.98 -13.07
C LYS A 112 2.17 10.60 -13.31
N ALA A 113 1.00 10.34 -12.74
CA ALA A 113 0.25 9.13 -13.07
C ALA A 113 -0.26 9.19 -14.52
N LEU A 114 -0.07 8.10 -15.25
CA LEU A 114 -0.54 7.92 -16.63
C LEU A 114 -1.70 6.91 -16.69
N LYS A 115 -1.63 5.84 -15.87
CA LYS A 115 -2.67 4.81 -15.77
C LYS A 115 -2.79 4.26 -14.34
N PRO A 116 -3.96 3.71 -13.96
CA PRO A 116 -5.24 3.76 -14.68
C PRO A 116 -5.88 5.15 -14.63
N LYS A 117 -6.90 5.41 -15.46
CA LYS A 117 -7.65 6.67 -15.44
C LYS A 117 -8.20 7.00 -14.04
N ASP A 118 -8.68 5.98 -13.33
CA ASP A 118 -9.20 6.12 -11.96
C ASP A 118 -8.14 6.65 -10.97
N LEU A 119 -6.86 6.29 -11.15
CA LEU A 119 -5.77 6.85 -10.33
C LEU A 119 -5.54 8.33 -10.68
N VAL A 120 -5.54 8.66 -11.97
CA VAL A 120 -5.35 10.03 -12.46
C VAL A 120 -6.46 10.95 -11.94
N ASP A 121 -7.71 10.51 -12.03
CA ASP A 121 -8.87 11.30 -11.60
C ASP A 121 -8.85 11.52 -10.07
N LYS A 122 -8.51 10.48 -9.29
CA LYS A 122 -8.33 10.60 -7.83
C LYS A 122 -7.21 11.56 -7.44
N LEU A 123 -6.11 11.60 -8.19
CA LEU A 123 -5.01 12.54 -7.94
C LEU A 123 -5.42 13.98 -8.24
N LYS A 124 -6.14 14.21 -9.34
CA LYS A 124 -6.65 15.56 -9.69
C LYS A 124 -7.55 16.12 -8.60
N MET A 125 -8.54 15.32 -8.16
CA MET A 125 -9.48 15.73 -7.11
C MET A 125 -8.75 16.07 -5.79
N GLU A 126 -7.74 15.28 -5.42
CA GLU A 126 -6.92 15.58 -4.25
C GLU A 126 -6.16 16.90 -4.41
N ILE A 127 -5.52 17.11 -5.57
CA ILE A 127 -4.73 18.33 -5.84
C ILE A 127 -5.62 19.57 -5.80
N GLU A 128 -6.84 19.51 -6.33
CA GLU A 128 -7.83 20.59 -6.25
C GLU A 128 -8.20 20.89 -4.79
N THR A 129 -8.41 19.85 -3.98
CA THR A 129 -8.71 19.99 -2.54
C THR A 129 -7.53 20.61 -1.79
N MET A 130 -6.30 20.16 -2.09
CA MET A 130 -5.08 20.71 -1.52
C MET A 130 -4.90 22.18 -1.89
N ALA A 131 -5.13 22.53 -3.15
CA ALA A 131 -5.04 23.92 -3.61
C ALA A 131 -5.99 24.83 -2.84
N GLY A 132 -7.23 24.40 -2.58
CA GLY A 132 -8.19 25.15 -1.75
C GLY A 132 -7.86 25.21 -0.25
N THR A 133 -6.91 24.42 0.24
CA THR A 133 -6.47 24.45 1.66
C THR A 133 -5.38 25.49 1.89
N TYR A 134 -4.56 25.76 0.88
CA TYR A 134 -3.42 26.69 0.95
C TYR A 134 -3.66 28.01 0.17
N GLY A 135 -4.77 28.10 -0.57
CA GLY A 135 -5.17 29.25 -1.38
C GLY A 135 -6.16 30.18 -0.69
#